data_AF-M6ZWR0-F1
#
_entry.id   AF-M6ZWR0-F1
#
_cell.length_a   1.000
_cell.length_b   1.000
_cell.length_c   1.000
_cell.angle_alpha   90.00
_cell.angle_beta   90.00
_cell.angle_gamma   90.00
#
_symmetry.space_group_name_H-M   'P 1'
#
loop_
_entity.id
_entity.type
_entity.pdbx_description
1 polymer ?
#
loop_
_entity_poly.entity_id
_entity_poly.type
_entity_poly.pdbx_seq_one_letter_code
_entity_poly.pdbx_strand_id
1 'polypeptide(L)'
;MEKKHFGYSHEEVGQKLLEKWNFPKELIHVTRNYSQPENEKEFPELVSVIHVSHSIAVAAGVGIDIAGLSIPISNKALQILEISDSDLQVYYTALPEIQKHIRELIQA
;
A
#
# COMPACT_ATOMS: atom_id res chain seq x y z
N MET A 1 16.69 -3.28 0.95
CA MET A 1 17.89 -3.10 1.80
C MET A 1 17.80 -3.86 3.12
N GLU A 2 16.65 -3.85 3.80
CA GLU A 2 16.49 -4.42 5.15
C GLU A 2 16.89 -5.89 5.28
N LYS A 3 16.44 -6.75 4.34
CA LYS A 3 16.84 -8.17 4.33
C LYS A 3 18.34 -8.39 4.34
N LYS A 4 19.11 -7.52 3.67
CA LYS A 4 20.58 -7.61 3.62
C LYS A 4 21.23 -7.28 4.98
N HIS A 5 20.64 -6.36 5.76
CA HIS A 5 21.22 -5.88 7.01
C HIS A 5 20.67 -6.58 8.25
N PHE A 6 19.40 -6.98 8.23
CA PHE A 6 18.70 -7.55 9.39
C PHE A 6 18.23 -8.99 9.18
N GLY A 7 18.25 -9.49 7.94
CA GLY A 7 17.73 -10.82 7.60
C GLY A 7 16.21 -10.86 7.39
N TYR A 8 15.51 -9.74 7.56
CA TYR A 8 14.06 -9.60 7.33
C TYR A 8 13.67 -8.22 6.78
N SER A 9 12.50 -8.08 6.14
CA SER A 9 11.90 -6.77 5.76
C SER A 9 10.88 -6.26 6.79
N HIS A 10 10.56 -4.97 6.75
CA HIS A 10 9.54 -4.37 7.62
C HIS A 10 8.17 -5.05 7.48
N GLU A 11 7.82 -5.49 6.27
CA GLU A 11 6.58 -6.24 6.00
C GLU A 11 6.54 -7.57 6.77
N GLU A 12 7.68 -8.29 6.85
CA GLU A 12 7.76 -9.57 7.57
C GLU A 12 7.64 -9.38 9.08
N VAL A 13 8.24 -8.29 9.60
CA VAL A 13 8.11 -7.91 11.00
C VAL A 13 6.68 -7.48 11.31
N GLY A 14 6.07 -6.66 10.45
CA GLY A 14 4.68 -6.20 10.59
C GLY A 14 3.68 -7.36 10.60
N GLN A 15 3.83 -8.31 9.67
CA GLN A 15 3.03 -9.54 9.64
C GLN A 15 3.09 -10.28 11.00
N LYS A 16 4.31 -10.56 11.50
CA LYS A 16 4.49 -11.27 12.78
C LYS A 16 3.91 -10.51 13.97
N LEU A 17 3.95 -9.18 13.94
CA LEU A 17 3.39 -8.35 15.00
C LEU A 17 1.86 -8.45 15.02
N LEU A 18 1.22 -8.32 13.85
CA LEU A 18 -0.24 -8.43 13.72
C LEU A 18 -0.75 -9.83 14.06
N GLU A 19 -0.02 -10.88 13.67
CA GLU A 19 -0.28 -12.26 14.11
C GLU A 19 -0.26 -12.37 15.64
N LYS A 20 0.77 -11.82 16.29
CA LYS A 20 0.90 -11.86 17.76
C LYS A 20 -0.20 -11.08 18.48
N TRP A 21 -0.72 -10.03 17.86
CA TRP A 21 -1.83 -9.23 18.38
C TRP A 21 -3.21 -9.78 18.02
N ASN A 22 -3.29 -10.95 17.34
CA ASN A 22 -4.53 -11.57 16.90
C ASN A 22 -5.39 -10.66 16.00
N PHE A 23 -4.77 -9.90 15.10
CA PHE A 23 -5.50 -9.14 14.10
C PHE A 23 -6.17 -10.07 13.06
N PRO A 24 -7.23 -9.60 12.39
CA PRO A 24 -7.84 -10.32 11.27
C PRO A 24 -6.82 -10.66 10.16
N LYS A 25 -7.02 -11.81 9.51
CA LYS A 25 -6.10 -12.36 8.50
C LYS A 25 -5.89 -11.42 7.33
N GLU A 26 -6.94 -10.76 6.88
CA GLU A 26 -6.90 -9.82 5.77
C GLU A 26 -5.91 -8.67 6.03
N LEU A 27 -5.80 -8.19 7.27
CA LEU A 27 -4.84 -7.14 7.64
C LEU A 27 -3.41 -7.67 7.73
N ILE A 28 -3.25 -8.92 8.19
CA ILE A 28 -1.95 -9.61 8.20
C ILE A 28 -1.43 -9.78 6.77
N HIS A 29 -2.30 -10.20 5.84
CA HIS A 29 -1.98 -10.41 4.43
C HIS A 29 -1.63 -9.11 3.70
N VAL A 30 -2.43 -8.05 3.91
CA VAL A 30 -2.12 -6.70 3.40
C VAL A 30 -0.74 -6.25 3.84
N THR A 31 -0.46 -6.31 5.14
CA THR A 31 0.81 -5.87 5.72
C THR A 31 1.99 -6.62 5.12
N ARG A 32 1.79 -7.90 4.77
CA ARG A 32 2.84 -8.74 4.20
C ARG A 32 3.06 -8.52 2.71
N ASN A 33 2.00 -8.33 1.93
CA ASN A 33 2.03 -8.52 0.48
C ASN A 33 1.79 -7.25 -0.33
N TYR A 34 1.47 -6.10 0.27
CA TYR A 34 1.09 -4.90 -0.50
C TYR A 34 2.16 -4.39 -1.49
N SER A 35 3.46 -4.62 -1.25
CA SER A 35 4.51 -4.24 -2.21
C SER A 35 4.61 -5.19 -3.42
N GLN A 36 4.10 -6.42 -3.28
CA GLN A 36 4.15 -7.50 -4.26
C GLN A 36 2.79 -8.23 -4.30
N PRO A 37 1.73 -7.54 -4.78
CA PRO A 37 0.36 -8.07 -4.77
C PRO A 37 0.21 -9.40 -5.54
N GLU A 38 1.15 -9.74 -6.41
CA GLU A 38 1.19 -11.01 -7.15
C GLU A 38 1.30 -12.23 -6.22
N ASN A 39 1.91 -12.07 -5.05
CA ASN A 39 2.11 -13.12 -4.07
C ASN A 39 0.84 -13.43 -3.25
N GLU A 40 -0.13 -12.52 -3.24
CA GLU A 40 -1.38 -12.70 -2.49
C GLU A 40 -2.35 -13.64 -3.23
N LYS A 41 -3.00 -14.54 -2.48
CA LYS A 41 -3.95 -15.52 -3.02
C LYS A 41 -5.26 -15.61 -2.26
N GLU A 42 -5.27 -15.24 -0.98
CA GLU A 42 -6.46 -15.31 -0.10
C GLU A 42 -7.24 -14.00 -0.15
N PHE A 43 -6.56 -12.85 -0.14
CA PHE A 43 -7.20 -11.51 -0.18
C PHE A 43 -6.70 -10.63 -1.34
N PRO A 44 -6.71 -11.12 -2.60
CA PRO A 44 -6.06 -10.45 -3.73
C PRO A 44 -6.63 -9.05 -4.02
N GLU A 45 -7.94 -8.84 -3.87
CA GLU A 45 -8.56 -7.52 -4.06
C GLU A 45 -8.08 -6.51 -3.02
N LEU A 46 -8.14 -6.85 -1.73
CA LEU A 46 -7.76 -5.92 -0.66
C LEU A 46 -6.28 -5.53 -0.75
N VAL A 47 -5.40 -6.50 -1.01
CA VAL A 47 -3.97 -6.22 -1.22
C VAL A 47 -3.76 -5.34 -2.45
N SER A 48 -4.52 -5.55 -3.53
CA SER A 48 -4.47 -4.71 -4.72
C SER A 48 -4.91 -3.27 -4.41
N VAL A 49 -5.97 -3.08 -3.62
CA VAL A 49 -6.46 -1.73 -3.23
C VAL A 49 -5.36 -0.96 -2.51
N ILE A 50 -4.71 -1.60 -1.53
CA ILE A 50 -3.64 -0.97 -0.76
C ILE A 50 -2.40 -0.72 -1.62
N HIS A 51 -2.03 -1.65 -2.49
CA HIS A 51 -0.92 -1.48 -3.43
C HIS A 51 -1.10 -0.26 -4.34
N VAL A 52 -2.27 -0.14 -4.98
CA VAL A 52 -2.57 0.98 -5.89
C VAL A 52 -2.63 2.30 -5.11
N SER A 53 -3.32 2.32 -3.95
CA SER A 53 -3.42 3.51 -3.11
C SER A 53 -2.06 4.00 -2.62
N HIS A 54 -1.21 3.08 -2.16
CA HIS A 54 0.15 3.40 -1.71
C HIS A 54 1.00 3.95 -2.85
N SER A 55 0.96 3.33 -4.03
CA SER A 55 1.71 3.79 -5.20
C SER A 55 1.28 5.18 -5.66
N ILE A 56 -0.02 5.48 -5.65
CA ILE A 56 -0.55 6.82 -5.97
C ILE A 56 -0.08 7.86 -4.94
N ALA A 57 -0.09 7.52 -3.65
CA ALA A 57 0.40 8.39 -2.59
C ALA A 57 1.91 8.68 -2.73
N VAL A 58 2.72 7.66 -2.98
CA VAL A 58 4.17 7.82 -3.19
C VAL A 58 4.46 8.68 -4.43
N ALA A 59 3.77 8.41 -5.55
CA ALA A 59 3.91 9.21 -6.76
C ALA A 59 3.58 10.70 -6.55
N ALA A 60 2.67 11.00 -5.62
CA ALA A 60 2.25 12.35 -5.27
C ALA A 60 3.15 13.05 -4.22
N GLY A 61 4.27 12.45 -3.81
CA GLY A 61 5.16 13.08 -2.82
C GLY A 61 4.88 12.68 -1.36
N VAL A 62 3.93 11.78 -1.11
CA VAL A 62 3.37 11.55 0.23
C VAL A 62 4.05 10.37 0.90
N GLY A 63 4.60 10.59 2.10
CA GLY A 63 5.24 9.52 2.86
C GLY A 63 6.51 8.96 2.19
N ILE A 64 7.12 9.72 1.29
CA ILE A 64 8.38 9.35 0.62
C ILE A 64 9.49 9.26 1.67
N ASP A 65 10.21 8.13 1.65
CA ASP A 65 11.43 7.93 2.40
C ASP A 65 12.67 8.04 1.49
N ILE A 66 13.83 7.65 2.03
CA ILE A 66 15.10 7.68 1.30
C ILE A 66 15.16 6.77 0.06
N ALA A 67 14.18 5.87 -0.15
CA ALA A 67 14.16 4.93 -1.27
C ALA A 67 13.62 5.53 -2.59
N GLY A 68 13.05 6.74 -2.54
CA GLY A 68 12.72 7.52 -3.73
C GLY A 68 11.31 7.33 -4.30
N LEU A 69 11.08 7.96 -5.46
CA LEU A 69 9.77 8.38 -5.98
C LEU A 69 8.96 7.32 -6.75
N SER A 70 9.45 6.09 -6.94
CA SER A 70 8.80 5.18 -7.89
C SER A 70 8.70 3.75 -7.38
N ILE A 71 7.48 3.40 -6.97
CA ILE A 71 7.01 2.02 -6.87
C ILE A 71 6.13 1.81 -8.11
N PRO A 72 6.49 0.90 -9.04
CA PRO A 72 5.66 0.63 -10.21
C PRO A 72 4.34 0.00 -9.75
N ILE A 73 3.23 0.49 -10.32
CA ILE A 73 1.92 -0.11 -10.07
C ILE A 73 1.84 -1.44 -10.80
N SER A 74 1.42 -2.49 -10.09
CA SER A 74 1.20 -3.81 -10.64
C SER A 74 0.03 -3.80 -11.63
N ASN A 75 0.29 -4.25 -12.86
CA ASN A 75 -0.76 -4.47 -13.86
C ASN A 75 -1.80 -5.49 -13.40
N LYS A 76 -1.39 -6.50 -12.62
CA LYS A 76 -2.31 -7.50 -12.07
C LYS A 76 -3.25 -6.85 -11.06
N ALA A 77 -2.75 -5.96 -10.21
CA ALA A 77 -3.57 -5.22 -9.25
C ALA A 77 -4.59 -4.32 -9.97
N LEU A 78 -4.18 -3.61 -11.02
CA LEU A 78 -5.09 -2.80 -11.85
C LEU A 78 -6.18 -3.65 -12.50
N GLN A 79 -5.81 -4.83 -13.03
CA GLN A 79 -6.76 -5.76 -13.62
C GLN A 79 -7.75 -6.32 -12.59
N ILE A 80 -7.30 -6.71 -11.40
CA ILE A 80 -8.17 -7.22 -10.32
C ILE A 80 -9.20 -6.17 -9.92
N LEU A 81 -8.80 -4.90 -9.88
CA LEU A 81 -9.67 -3.79 -9.47
C LEU A 81 -10.43 -3.13 -10.61
N GLU A 82 -10.20 -3.59 -11.85
CA GLU A 82 -10.77 -3.00 -13.07
C GLU A 82 -10.49 -1.48 -13.20
N ILE A 83 -9.33 -1.03 -12.71
CA ILE A 83 -8.92 0.38 -12.71
C ILE A 83 -8.30 0.75 -14.05
N SER A 84 -8.81 1.83 -14.66
CA SER A 84 -8.26 2.43 -15.87
C SER A 84 -7.24 3.54 -15.59
N ASP A 85 -6.49 3.95 -16.61
CA ASP A 85 -5.59 5.10 -16.51
C ASP A 85 -6.33 6.40 -16.17
N SER A 86 -7.58 6.57 -16.65
CA SER A 86 -8.42 7.71 -16.27
C SER A 86 -8.79 7.70 -14.80
N ASP A 87 -9.05 6.53 -14.21
CA ASP A 87 -9.35 6.41 -12.78
C ASP A 87 -8.12 6.79 -11.96
N LEU A 88 -6.93 6.32 -12.35
CA LEU A 88 -5.67 6.71 -11.70
C LEU A 88 -5.45 8.23 -11.71
N GLN A 89 -5.75 8.90 -12.82
CA GLN A 89 -5.66 10.35 -12.92
C GLN A 89 -6.65 11.05 -11.98
N VAL A 90 -7.88 10.54 -11.87
CA VAL A 90 -8.90 11.06 -10.95
C VAL A 90 -8.45 10.88 -9.50
N TYR A 91 -8.00 9.70 -9.12
CA TYR A 91 -7.53 9.40 -7.77
C TYR A 91 -6.34 10.27 -7.36
N TYR A 92 -5.36 10.42 -8.26
CA TYR A 92 -4.21 11.29 -8.03
C TYR A 92 -4.63 12.75 -7.82
N THR A 93 -5.58 13.24 -8.62
CA THR A 93 -6.06 14.63 -8.53
C THR A 93 -6.89 14.88 -7.26
N ALA A 94 -7.55 13.85 -6.73
CA ALA A 94 -8.31 13.92 -5.48
C ALA A 94 -7.44 13.91 -4.21
N LEU A 95 -6.18 13.45 -4.29
CA LEU A 95 -5.30 13.29 -3.12
C LEU A 95 -5.15 14.56 -2.26
N PRO A 96 -4.93 15.78 -2.80
CA PRO A 96 -4.73 16.97 -1.98
C PRO A 96 -5.92 17.29 -1.07
N GLU A 97 -7.14 17.06 -1.57
CA GLU A 97 -8.37 17.24 -0.81
C GLU A 97 -8.52 16.17 0.28
N ILE A 98 -8.30 14.89 -0.06
CA ILE A 98 -8.30 13.80 0.91
C ILE A 98 -7.30 14.06 2.04
N GLN A 99 -6.09 14.51 1.70
CA GLN A 99 -5.07 14.88 2.68
C GLN A 99 -5.49 16.02 3.59
N LYS A 100 -6.18 17.04 3.05
CA LYS A 100 -6.70 18.15 3.86
C LYS A 100 -7.68 17.63 4.90
N HIS A 101 -8.65 16.80 4.50
CA HIS A 101 -9.61 16.19 5.41
C HIS A 101 -8.95 15.29 6.47
N ILE A 102 -7.95 14.48 6.09
CA ILE A 102 -7.20 13.65 7.06
C ILE A 102 -6.49 14.53 8.10
N ARG A 103 -5.88 15.65 7.69
CA ARG A 103 -5.21 16.57 8.63
C ARG A 103 -6.20 17.20 9.63
N GLU A 104 -7.39 17.56 9.16
CA GLU A 104 -8.44 18.10 10.03
C GLU A 104 -8.92 17.06 11.05
N LEU A 105 -9.05 15.79 10.65
CA LEU A 105 -9.44 14.70 11.56
C LEU A 105 -8.38 14.39 12.63
N ILE A 106 -7.09 14.46 12.30
CA ILE A 106 -6.00 14.15 13.25
C ILE A 106 -5.77 15.31 14.24
N GLN A 107 -6.20 16.53 13.91
CA GLN A 107 -6.08 17.71 14.76
C GLN A 107 -7.31 17.95 15.67
N ALA A 108 -8.36 17.14 15.52
CA ALA A 108 -9.56 17.15 16.36
C ALA A 108 -9.41 16.21 17.57
#